data_AF-A0A920GG18-F1
#
_entry.id   AF-A0A920GG18-F1
#
_cell.length_a   1.000
_cell.length_b   1.000
_cell.length_c   1.000
_cell.angle_alpha   90.00
_cell.angle_beta   90.00
_cell.angle_gamma   90.00
#
_symmetry.space_group_name_H-M   'P 1'
#
loop_
_entity.id
_entity.type
_entity.pdbx_description
1 polymer ?
#
loop_
_entity_poly.entity_id
_entity_poly.type
_entity_poly.pdbx_seq_one_letter_code
_entity_poly.pdbx_strand_id
1 'polypeptide(L)'
;MMKIKIKIKVLKEVQVLQIIGNKLSLLLHYQQHPVVFLFGAMSFLLPRYFEINLASLSTNVAITGIFAGIVYACASFAQVAIGWLIDRISPRLVLFWISIGQVIFIYLASQFENLSLFFLSIAAMSFVFGQIPITDTILVRYVPDNWRSRVLSAKFLLNLCIGASVLPFTSYLLKIGYDLKMIFTLASFIAIGVLVSSVILPSQGKELNPNI
;
A
#
# COMPACT_ATOMS: atom_id res chain seq x y z
N MET A 1 -40.53 19.44 -20.78
CA MET A 1 -39.33 18.76 -21.34
C MET A 1 -38.07 18.86 -20.46
N MET A 2 -37.73 20.03 -19.89
CA MET A 2 -36.49 20.24 -19.12
C MET A 2 -36.40 19.44 -17.80
N LYS A 3 -37.49 19.36 -17.02
CA LYS A 3 -37.54 18.57 -15.76
C LYS A 3 -37.31 17.06 -15.98
N ILE A 4 -37.73 16.52 -17.12
CA ILE A 4 -37.57 15.10 -17.47
C ILE A 4 -36.11 14.80 -17.83
N LYS A 5 -35.44 15.69 -18.60
CA LYS A 5 -33.99 15.57 -18.89
C LYS A 5 -33.14 15.61 -17.61
N ILE A 6 -33.49 16.46 -16.64
CA ILE A 6 -32.79 16.55 -15.36
C ILE A 6 -33.01 15.26 -14.54
N LYS A 7 -34.25 14.77 -14.44
CA LYS A 7 -34.55 13.54 -13.69
C LYS A 7 -33.86 12.31 -14.29
N ILE A 8 -33.79 12.20 -15.62
CA ILE A 8 -33.06 11.13 -16.33
C ILE A 8 -31.55 11.26 -16.11
N LYS A 9 -30.99 12.48 -16.09
CA LYS A 9 -29.57 12.72 -15.78
C LYS A 9 -29.23 12.31 -14.35
N VAL A 10 -30.08 12.68 -13.38
CA VAL A 10 -29.92 12.31 -11.96
C VAL A 10 -30.06 10.79 -11.76
N LEU A 11 -31.04 10.14 -12.40
CA LEU A 11 -31.21 8.68 -12.33
C LEU A 11 -30.03 7.91 -12.93
N LYS A 12 -29.49 8.38 -14.07
CA LYS A 12 -28.25 7.82 -14.65
C LYS A 12 -27.04 8.03 -13.74
N GLU A 13 -26.91 9.21 -13.14
CA GLU A 13 -25.82 9.47 -12.17
C GLU A 13 -25.95 8.59 -10.93
N VAL A 14 -27.15 8.39 -10.38
CA VAL A 14 -27.39 7.51 -9.22
C VAL A 14 -27.09 6.04 -9.55
N GLN A 15 -27.52 5.53 -10.72
CA GLN A 15 -27.21 4.15 -11.13
C GLN A 15 -25.70 3.95 -11.40
N VAL A 16 -25.05 4.92 -12.03
CA VAL A 16 -23.59 4.91 -12.23
C VAL A 16 -22.87 4.95 -10.88
N LEU A 17 -23.32 5.78 -9.93
CA LEU A 17 -22.81 5.82 -8.56
C LEU A 17 -23.02 4.51 -7.78
N GLN A 18 -24.08 3.75 -8.07
CA GLN A 18 -24.37 2.48 -7.42
C GLN A 18 -23.50 1.33 -7.95
N ILE A 19 -23.26 1.31 -9.27
CA ILE A 19 -22.35 0.35 -9.92
C ILE A 19 -20.88 0.67 -9.59
N ILE A 20 -20.50 1.95 -9.63
CA ILE A 20 -19.20 2.42 -9.14
C ILE A 20 -19.09 2.12 -7.65
N GLY A 21 -20.13 2.40 -6.86
CA GLY A 21 -20.18 2.13 -5.42
C GLY A 21 -19.82 0.69 -5.08
N ASN A 22 -20.37 -0.31 -5.79
CA ASN A 22 -20.05 -1.72 -5.52
C ASN A 22 -18.64 -2.13 -5.96
N LYS A 23 -18.15 -1.68 -7.13
CA LYS A 23 -16.78 -2.04 -7.59
C LYS A 23 -15.69 -1.23 -6.87
N LEU A 24 -15.94 0.04 -6.61
CA LEU A 24 -15.06 0.95 -5.88
C LEU A 24 -15.04 0.59 -4.40
N SER A 25 -16.17 0.20 -3.79
CA SER A 25 -16.15 -0.30 -2.39
C SER A 25 -15.34 -1.58 -2.28
N LEU A 26 -15.46 -2.52 -3.23
CA LEU A 26 -14.63 -3.72 -3.26
C LEU A 26 -13.14 -3.40 -3.39
N LEU A 27 -12.77 -2.42 -4.23
CA LEU A 27 -11.37 -1.98 -4.38
C LEU A 27 -10.84 -1.26 -3.14
N LEU A 28 -11.63 -0.38 -2.54
CA LEU A 28 -11.25 0.36 -1.34
C LEU A 28 -11.17 -0.56 -0.11
N HIS A 29 -12.14 -1.47 0.08
CA HIS A 29 -12.18 -2.38 1.24
C HIS A 29 -11.17 -3.54 1.19
N TYR A 30 -10.86 -4.11 0.01
CA TYR A 30 -9.97 -5.28 -0.04
C TYR A 30 -8.49 -4.93 -0.25
N GLN A 31 -8.17 -3.85 -0.96
CA GLN A 31 -6.78 -3.55 -1.34
C GLN A 31 -6.10 -2.54 -0.41
N GLN A 32 -6.78 -1.49 0.05
CA GLN A 32 -6.08 -0.37 0.69
C GLN A 32 -5.72 -0.61 2.15
N HIS A 33 -6.54 -1.36 2.89
CA HIS A 33 -6.33 -1.57 4.33
C HIS A 33 -5.00 -2.25 4.67
N PRO A 34 -4.67 -3.44 4.11
CA PRO A 34 -3.41 -4.10 4.45
C PRO A 34 -2.19 -3.32 3.93
N VAL A 35 -2.31 -2.65 2.78
CA VAL A 35 -1.20 -1.92 2.15
C VAL A 35 -0.78 -0.70 2.96
N VAL A 36 -1.76 0.13 3.34
CA VAL A 36 -1.49 1.34 4.11
C VAL A 36 -1.00 1.00 5.51
N PHE A 37 -1.58 -0.05 6.11
CA PHE A 37 -1.11 -0.55 7.40
C PHE A 37 0.35 -1.03 7.31
N LEU A 38 0.70 -1.81 6.28
CA LEU A 38 2.06 -2.29 6.05
C LEU A 38 3.04 -1.14 5.82
N PHE A 39 2.67 -0.17 4.99
CA PHE A 39 3.46 1.02 4.75
C PHE A 39 3.70 1.81 6.04
N GLY A 40 2.65 2.05 6.83
CA GLY A 40 2.77 2.74 8.12
C GLY A 40 3.62 1.96 9.11
N ALA A 41 3.39 0.65 9.25
CA ALA A 41 4.14 -0.22 10.14
C ALA A 41 5.63 -0.21 9.80
N MET A 42 5.97 -0.45 8.54
CA MET A 42 7.36 -0.47 8.12
C MET A 42 7.99 0.92 8.23
N SER A 43 7.28 2.00 7.92
CA SER A 43 7.84 3.36 7.97
C SER A 43 8.06 3.88 9.41
N PHE A 44 7.19 3.51 10.35
CA PHE A 44 7.30 3.97 11.74
C PHE A 44 8.20 3.07 12.58
N LEU A 45 8.19 1.76 12.33
CA LEU A 45 8.87 0.80 13.19
C LEU A 45 10.29 0.50 12.74
N LEU A 46 10.64 0.67 11.45
CA LEU A 46 11.98 0.31 10.95
C LEU A 46 13.14 1.03 11.67
N PRO A 47 13.08 2.35 12.00
CA PRO A 47 14.18 2.99 12.73
C PRO A 47 14.41 2.35 14.10
N ARG A 48 13.33 2.05 14.82
CA ARG A 48 13.38 1.34 16.11
C ARG A 48 13.82 -0.11 15.94
N TYR A 49 13.40 -0.77 14.88
CA TYR A 49 13.82 -2.13 14.55
C TYR A 49 15.32 -2.19 14.28
N PHE A 50 15.88 -1.18 13.59
CA PHE A 50 17.31 -1.04 13.39
C PHE A 50 18.05 -0.77 14.68
N GLU A 51 17.54 0.09 15.55
CA GLU A 51 18.15 0.33 16.87
C GLU A 51 18.41 -0.96 17.66
N ILE A 52 17.49 -1.93 17.56
CA ILE A 52 17.59 -3.20 18.29
C ILE A 52 18.45 -4.23 17.52
N ASN A 53 18.34 -4.28 16.19
CA ASN A 53 18.90 -5.38 15.39
C ASN A 53 20.13 -5.00 14.55
N LEU A 54 20.59 -3.74 14.55
CA LEU A 54 21.85 -3.29 13.92
C LEU A 54 22.95 -3.04 14.96
N ALA A 55 22.93 -3.75 16.09
CA ALA A 55 23.88 -3.54 17.19
C ALA A 55 25.35 -3.63 16.76
N SER A 56 25.68 -4.36 15.69
CA SER A 56 27.04 -4.44 15.16
C SER A 56 27.46 -3.24 14.30
N LEU A 57 26.51 -2.45 13.77
CA LEU A 57 26.79 -1.25 12.98
C LEU A 57 26.74 0.01 13.87
N SER A 58 25.67 0.16 14.65
CA SER A 58 25.51 1.30 15.55
C SER A 58 24.37 1.08 16.54
N THR A 59 24.60 1.48 17.79
CA THR A 59 23.59 1.57 18.85
C THR A 59 23.03 2.99 19.02
N ASN A 60 23.55 3.96 18.27
CA ASN A 60 23.10 5.35 18.34
C ASN A 60 21.81 5.55 17.53
N VAL A 61 20.75 5.98 18.21
CA VAL A 61 19.41 6.25 17.64
C VAL A 61 19.46 7.20 16.45
N ALA A 62 20.32 8.21 16.47
CA ALA A 62 20.45 9.16 15.36
C ALA A 62 20.98 8.47 14.10
N ILE A 63 21.94 7.56 14.25
CA ILE A 63 22.58 6.85 13.12
C ILE A 63 21.62 5.81 12.55
N THR A 64 20.89 5.07 13.38
CA THR A 64 19.89 4.09 12.91
C THR A 64 18.71 4.78 12.24
N GLY A 65 18.33 5.98 12.69
CA GLY A 65 17.42 6.87 11.98
C GLY A 65 17.92 7.27 10.59
N ILE A 66 19.20 7.63 10.45
CA ILE A 66 19.82 7.92 9.15
C ILE A 66 19.79 6.69 8.23
N PHE A 67 20.11 5.49 8.73
CA PHE A 67 20.02 4.27 7.94
C PHE A 67 18.60 4.00 7.45
N ALA A 68 17.58 4.16 8.30
CA ALA A 68 16.18 4.07 7.87
C ALA A 68 15.85 5.15 6.82
N GLY A 69 16.36 6.37 6.97
CA GLY A 69 16.23 7.44 5.98
C GLY A 69 16.84 7.07 4.62
N ILE A 70 18.02 6.43 4.60
CA ILE A 70 18.65 5.92 3.37
C ILE A 70 17.77 4.85 2.72
N VAL A 71 17.24 3.92 3.52
CA VAL A 71 16.29 2.90 3.03
C VAL A 71 15.10 3.56 2.33
N TYR A 72 14.48 4.57 2.96
CA TYR A 72 13.33 5.26 2.38
C TYR A 72 13.69 6.06 1.12
N ALA A 73 14.85 6.71 1.12
CA ALA A 73 15.36 7.44 -0.04
C ALA A 73 15.55 6.49 -1.23
N CYS A 74 16.20 5.34 -1.04
CA CYS A 74 16.37 4.33 -2.08
C CYS A 74 15.01 3.76 -2.55
N ALA A 75 14.12 3.42 -1.61
CA ALA A 75 12.81 2.86 -1.92
C ALA A 75 11.90 3.81 -2.71
N SER A 76 12.06 5.13 -2.55
CA SER A 76 11.28 6.15 -3.28
C SER A 76 11.41 6.04 -4.80
N PHE A 77 12.59 5.63 -5.31
CA PHE A 77 12.81 5.44 -6.74
C PHE A 77 11.98 4.29 -7.32
N ALA A 78 11.60 3.31 -6.50
CA ALA A 78 10.73 2.22 -6.93
C ALA A 78 9.36 2.75 -7.39
N GLN A 79 8.87 3.84 -6.82
CA GLN A 79 7.59 4.44 -7.24
C GLN A 79 7.64 4.92 -8.70
N VAL A 80 8.76 5.52 -9.12
CA VAL A 80 8.96 5.98 -10.50
C VAL A 80 9.05 4.78 -11.45
N ALA A 81 9.85 3.77 -11.09
CA ALA A 81 10.01 2.57 -11.91
C ALA A 81 8.70 1.80 -12.08
N ILE A 82 7.93 1.64 -11.01
CA ILE A 82 6.66 0.93 -11.05
C ILE A 82 5.57 1.75 -11.74
N GLY A 83 5.53 3.07 -11.54
CA GLY A 83 4.65 3.97 -12.30
C GLY A 83 4.82 3.81 -13.81
N TRP A 84 6.07 3.79 -14.28
CA TRP A 84 6.37 3.51 -15.69
C TRP A 84 5.99 2.08 -16.12
N LEU A 85 6.13 1.09 -15.24
CA LEU A 85 5.84 -0.32 -15.54
C LEU A 85 4.34 -0.59 -15.70
N ILE A 86 3.49 0.01 -14.85
CA ILE A 86 2.03 -0.16 -14.89
C ILE A 86 1.35 0.56 -16.06
N ASP A 87 2.07 1.47 -16.71
CA ASP A 87 1.65 2.09 -17.97
C ASP A 87 1.82 1.13 -19.16
N ARG A 88 2.77 0.18 -19.06
CA ARG A 88 3.11 -0.77 -20.14
C ARG A 88 2.52 -2.16 -19.94
N ILE A 89 2.39 -2.60 -18.69
CA ILE A 89 1.91 -3.93 -18.32
C ILE A 89 0.64 -3.76 -17.47
N SER A 90 -0.26 -4.76 -17.48
CA SER A 90 -1.49 -4.67 -16.68
C SER A 90 -1.16 -4.42 -15.19
N PRO A 91 -1.78 -3.42 -14.54
CA PRO A 91 -1.51 -3.11 -13.13
C PRO A 91 -1.73 -4.28 -12.17
N ARG A 92 -2.64 -5.20 -12.52
CA ARG A 92 -2.87 -6.45 -11.77
C ARG A 92 -1.61 -7.32 -11.71
N LEU A 93 -0.97 -7.57 -12.86
CA LEU A 93 0.20 -8.45 -12.91
C LEU A 93 1.36 -7.83 -12.14
N VAL A 94 1.56 -6.53 -12.28
CA VAL A 94 2.59 -5.80 -11.52
C VAL A 94 2.30 -5.87 -10.03
N LEU A 95 1.04 -5.68 -9.62
CA LEU A 95 0.61 -5.80 -8.23
C LEU A 95 0.92 -7.19 -7.66
N PHE A 96 0.58 -8.25 -8.39
CA PHE A 96 0.83 -9.63 -7.96
C PHE A 96 2.32 -9.88 -7.66
N TRP A 97 3.20 -9.51 -8.57
CA TRP A 97 4.65 -9.69 -8.37
C TRP A 97 5.20 -8.80 -7.25
N ILE A 98 4.72 -7.57 -7.13
CA ILE A 98 5.11 -6.68 -6.04
C ILE A 98 4.68 -7.24 -4.69
N SER A 99 3.46 -7.76 -4.57
CA SER A 99 2.96 -8.37 -3.34
C SER A 99 3.72 -9.63 -2.93
N ILE A 100 4.15 -10.47 -3.89
CA ILE A 100 5.04 -11.61 -3.60
C ILE A 100 6.36 -11.10 -2.99
N GLY A 101 6.96 -10.08 -3.62
CA GLY A 101 8.19 -9.47 -3.12
C GLY A 101 8.02 -8.94 -1.69
N GLN A 102 6.90 -8.27 -1.39
CA GLN A 102 6.62 -7.79 -0.03
C GLN A 102 6.60 -8.93 0.99
N VAL A 103 5.86 -10.01 0.72
CA VAL A 103 5.78 -11.16 1.63
C VAL A 103 7.18 -11.71 1.93
N ILE A 104 7.95 -11.97 0.87
CA ILE A 104 9.29 -12.58 0.98
C ILE A 104 10.25 -11.66 1.72
N PHE A 105 10.42 -10.40 1.27
CA PHE A 105 11.46 -9.54 1.80
C PHE A 105 11.14 -9.00 3.20
N ILE A 106 9.87 -8.81 3.54
CA ILE A 106 9.48 -8.43 4.91
C ILE A 106 9.72 -9.60 5.87
N TYR A 107 9.40 -10.83 5.44
CA TYR A 107 9.72 -12.02 6.24
C TYR A 107 11.23 -12.18 6.42
N LEU A 108 12.02 -12.08 5.35
CA LEU A 108 13.48 -12.17 5.46
C LEU A 108 14.03 -11.06 6.37
N ALA A 109 13.54 -9.82 6.27
CA ALA A 109 13.92 -8.75 7.20
C ALA A 109 13.57 -9.08 8.66
N SER A 110 12.57 -9.92 8.95
CA SER A 110 12.28 -10.35 10.32
C SER A 110 13.23 -11.43 10.85
N GLN A 111 13.92 -12.16 9.96
CA GLN A 111 14.81 -13.28 10.33
C GLN A 111 16.29 -12.88 10.45
N PHE A 112 16.72 -11.85 9.73
CA PHE A 112 18.11 -11.43 9.67
C PHE A 112 18.38 -10.17 10.48
N GLU A 113 19.65 -9.92 10.77
CA GLU A 113 20.13 -8.78 11.58
C GLU A 113 21.26 -8.04 10.87
N ASN A 114 21.66 -6.89 11.43
CA ASN A 114 22.82 -6.11 11.04
C ASN A 114 22.83 -5.72 9.55
N LEU A 115 23.94 -5.96 8.86
CA LEU A 115 24.12 -5.54 7.47
C LEU A 115 23.14 -6.26 6.51
N SER A 116 22.86 -7.54 6.77
CA SER A 116 21.88 -8.31 6.01
C SER A 116 20.48 -7.70 6.15
N LEU A 117 20.08 -7.36 7.38
CA LEU A 117 18.82 -6.66 7.65
C LEU A 117 18.74 -5.33 6.89
N PHE A 118 19.81 -4.54 6.89
CA PHE A 118 19.83 -3.26 6.17
C PHE A 118 19.48 -3.43 4.68
N PHE A 119 20.17 -4.33 3.97
CA PHE A 119 19.90 -4.57 2.54
C PHE A 119 18.54 -5.21 2.28
N LEU A 120 18.11 -6.14 3.13
CA LEU A 120 16.78 -6.74 3.04
C LEU A 120 15.67 -5.70 3.27
N SER A 121 15.92 -4.70 4.11
CA SER A 121 14.98 -3.59 4.35
C SER A 121 14.90 -2.65 3.16
N ILE A 122 16.01 -2.40 2.44
CA ILE A 122 15.98 -1.69 1.15
C ILE A 122 15.08 -2.42 0.17
N ALA A 123 15.27 -3.74 0.02
CA ALA A 123 14.44 -4.54 -0.87
C ALA A 123 12.96 -4.50 -0.44
N ALA A 124 12.67 -4.81 0.83
CA ALA A 124 11.32 -4.80 1.39
C ALA A 124 10.63 -3.44 1.17
N MET A 125 11.29 -2.34 1.52
CA MET A 125 10.72 -1.01 1.36
C MET A 125 10.55 -0.62 -0.11
N SER A 126 11.41 -1.08 -1.01
CA SER A 126 11.24 -0.86 -2.45
C SER A 126 9.94 -1.50 -2.96
N PHE A 127 9.61 -2.71 -2.50
CA PHE A 127 8.32 -3.35 -2.84
C PHE A 127 7.12 -2.67 -2.15
N VAL A 128 7.28 -2.23 -0.90
CA VAL A 128 6.23 -1.48 -0.18
C VAL A 128 5.92 -0.16 -0.88
N PHE A 129 6.94 0.62 -1.24
CA PHE A 129 6.79 1.90 -1.91
C PHE A 129 6.33 1.72 -3.35
N GLY A 130 6.88 0.75 -4.07
CA GLY A 130 6.50 0.43 -5.45
C GLY A 130 5.01 0.14 -5.62
N GLN A 131 4.33 -0.34 -4.58
CA GLN A 131 2.89 -0.59 -4.64
C GLN A 131 2.03 0.69 -4.69
N ILE A 132 2.48 1.78 -4.09
CA ILE A 132 1.74 3.05 -3.97
C ILE A 132 1.19 3.52 -5.33
N PRO A 133 2.01 3.70 -6.39
CA PRO A 133 1.51 4.13 -7.71
C PRO A 133 0.52 3.15 -8.35
N ILE A 134 0.62 1.85 -8.02
CA ILE A 134 -0.27 0.81 -8.56
C ILE A 134 -1.69 1.01 -8.02
N THR A 135 -1.82 1.11 -6.71
CA THR A 135 -3.13 1.28 -6.03
C THR A 135 -3.78 2.60 -6.44
N ASP A 136 -2.97 3.64 -6.61
CA ASP A 136 -3.42 4.98 -7.04
C ASP A 136 -3.95 4.94 -8.47
N THR A 137 -3.21 4.30 -9.38
CA THR A 137 -3.62 4.14 -10.78
C THR A 137 -4.87 3.29 -10.92
N ILE A 138 -4.95 2.17 -10.19
CA ILE A 138 -6.13 1.31 -10.18
C ILE A 138 -7.34 2.13 -9.73
N LEU A 139 -7.23 2.85 -8.61
CA LEU A 139 -8.34 3.64 -8.07
C LEU A 139 -8.87 4.67 -9.09
N VAL A 140 -8.00 5.48 -9.66
CA VAL A 140 -8.40 6.57 -10.58
C VAL A 140 -9.05 6.04 -11.85
N ARG A 141 -8.66 4.84 -12.33
CA ARG A 141 -9.29 4.19 -13.50
C ARG A 141 -10.76 3.82 -13.27
N TYR A 142 -11.21 3.64 -12.02
CA TYR A 142 -12.61 3.33 -11.70
C TYR A 142 -13.45 4.54 -11.31
N VAL A 143 -12.84 5.73 -11.21
CA VAL A 143 -13.52 6.94 -10.73
C VAL A 143 -13.74 7.92 -11.89
N PRO A 144 -14.99 8.33 -12.15
CA PRO A 144 -15.30 9.29 -13.20
C PRO A 144 -14.78 10.68 -12.83
N ASP A 145 -14.41 11.48 -13.84
CA ASP A 145 -13.70 12.76 -13.67
C ASP A 145 -14.35 13.72 -12.67
N ASN A 146 -15.68 13.79 -12.68
CA ASN A 146 -16.47 14.65 -11.79
C ASN A 146 -16.42 14.26 -10.30
N TRP A 147 -16.02 13.03 -9.96
CA TRP A 147 -15.91 12.53 -8.58
C TRP A 147 -14.48 12.25 -8.14
N ARG A 148 -13.48 12.31 -9.04
CA ARG A 148 -12.07 12.00 -8.75
C ARG A 148 -11.54 12.74 -7.52
N SER A 149 -11.73 14.06 -7.45
CA SER A 149 -11.26 14.85 -6.30
C SER A 149 -11.86 14.39 -4.96
N ARG A 150 -13.18 14.12 -4.91
CA ARG A 150 -13.85 13.69 -3.67
C ARG A 150 -13.40 12.30 -3.22
N VAL A 151 -13.27 11.36 -4.15
CA VAL A 151 -12.82 10.00 -3.86
C VAL A 151 -11.36 10.00 -3.39
N LEU A 152 -10.49 10.78 -4.03
CA LEU A 152 -9.10 10.92 -3.61
C LEU A 152 -9.01 11.50 -2.19
N SER A 153 -9.77 12.54 -1.85
CA SER A 153 -9.79 13.10 -0.49
C SER A 153 -10.27 12.08 0.54
N ALA A 154 -11.34 11.32 0.25
CA ALA A 154 -11.82 10.28 1.15
C ALA A 154 -10.78 9.16 1.36
N LYS A 155 -10.11 8.75 0.27
CA LYS A 155 -9.01 7.79 0.30
C LYS A 155 -7.85 8.28 1.17
N PHE A 156 -7.42 9.53 1.00
CA PHE A 156 -6.36 10.11 1.84
C PHE A 156 -6.73 10.13 3.33
N LEU A 157 -7.98 10.50 3.65
CA LEU A 157 -8.47 10.49 5.03
C LEU A 157 -8.44 9.07 5.61
N LEU A 158 -8.97 8.08 4.88
CA LEU A 158 -8.94 6.67 5.30
C LEU A 158 -7.50 6.18 5.49
N ASN A 159 -6.61 6.51 4.56
CA ASN A 159 -5.21 6.12 4.66
C ASN A 159 -4.54 6.72 5.92
N LEU A 160 -4.85 7.98 6.24
CA LEU A 160 -4.32 8.63 7.43
C LEU A 160 -4.86 7.98 8.72
N CYS A 161 -6.14 7.62 8.77
CA CYS A 161 -6.72 6.90 9.91
C CYS A 161 -6.09 5.51 10.10
N ILE A 162 -5.89 4.75 9.02
CA ILE A 162 -5.26 3.42 9.06
C ILE A 162 -3.78 3.55 9.43
N GLY A 163 -3.07 4.53 8.87
CA GLY A 163 -1.68 4.80 9.23
C GLY A 163 -1.53 5.18 10.70
N ALA A 164 -2.43 6.02 11.23
CA ALA A 164 -2.43 6.42 12.63
C ALA A 164 -2.73 5.26 13.59
N SER A 165 -3.46 4.23 13.17
CA SER A 165 -3.78 3.06 14.02
C SER A 165 -2.61 2.08 14.18
N VAL A 166 -1.59 2.15 13.31
CA VAL A 166 -0.40 1.29 13.37
C VAL A 166 0.33 1.39 14.71
N LEU A 167 0.61 2.62 15.17
CA LEU A 167 1.36 2.86 16.41
C LEU A 167 0.64 2.34 17.66
N PRO A 168 -0.65 2.66 17.91
CA PRO A 168 -1.36 2.11 19.07
C PRO A 168 -1.53 0.59 18.97
N PHE A 169 -1.75 0.04 17.77
CA PHE A 169 -1.81 -1.40 17.56
C PHE A 169 -0.47 -2.08 17.91
N THR A 170 0.64 -1.54 17.42
CA THR A 170 1.99 -2.04 17.73
C THR A 170 2.28 -1.90 19.22
N SER A 171 1.95 -0.76 19.83
CA SER A 171 2.13 -0.53 21.27
C SER A 171 1.37 -1.57 22.11
N TYR A 172 0.15 -1.91 21.69
CA TYR A 172 -0.64 -2.96 22.34
C TYR A 172 0.02 -4.34 22.23
N LEU A 173 0.52 -4.72 21.06
CA LEU A 173 1.24 -5.99 20.87
C LEU A 173 2.50 -6.06 21.74
N LEU A 174 3.28 -4.98 21.79
CA LEU A 174 4.48 -4.89 22.63
C LEU A 174 4.14 -5.05 24.12
N LYS A 175 3.00 -4.52 24.59
CA LYS A 175 2.54 -4.66 25.99
C LYS A 175 2.14 -6.08 26.36
N ILE A 176 1.67 -6.87 25.40
CA ILE A 176 1.28 -8.28 25.61
C ILE A 176 2.52 -9.20 25.59
N GLY A 177 3.68 -8.68 25.20
CA GLY A 177 4.95 -9.41 25.21
C GLY A 177 5.43 -9.87 23.83
N TYR A 178 4.78 -9.44 22.74
CA TYR A 178 5.32 -9.64 21.40
C TYR A 178 6.56 -8.75 21.21
N ASP A 179 7.60 -9.27 20.58
CA ASP A 179 8.77 -8.48 20.18
C ASP A 179 8.58 -7.86 18.78
N LEU A 180 9.49 -6.96 18.39
CA LEU A 180 9.41 -6.34 17.06
C LEU A 180 9.66 -7.33 15.91
N LYS A 181 10.43 -8.41 16.15
CA LYS A 181 10.64 -9.46 15.13
C LYS A 181 9.34 -10.18 14.80
N MET A 182 8.54 -10.52 15.81
CA MET A 182 7.20 -11.08 15.66
C MET A 182 6.28 -10.09 14.95
N ILE A 183 6.35 -8.80 15.27
CA ILE A 183 5.54 -7.77 14.60
C ILE A 183 5.89 -7.67 13.10
N PHE A 184 7.18 -7.72 12.73
CA PHE A 184 7.60 -7.75 11.32
C PHE A 184 7.19 -9.05 10.63
N THR A 185 7.21 -10.18 11.35
CA THR A 185 6.71 -11.45 10.82
C THR A 185 5.20 -11.40 10.57
N LEU A 186 4.43 -10.83 11.50
CA LEU A 186 3.00 -10.55 11.32
C LEU A 186 2.74 -9.60 10.15
N ALA A 187 3.59 -8.59 9.95
CA ALA A 187 3.51 -7.70 8.80
C ALA A 187 3.65 -8.46 7.46
N SER A 188 4.54 -9.47 7.39
CA SER A 188 4.61 -10.36 6.22
C SER A 188 3.30 -11.14 5.98
N PHE A 189 2.66 -11.64 7.06
CA PHE A 189 1.34 -12.27 6.93
C PHE A 189 0.26 -11.30 6.45
N ILE A 190 0.30 -10.03 6.88
CA ILE A 190 -0.60 -8.98 6.35
C ILE A 190 -0.34 -8.74 4.86
N ALA A 191 0.91 -8.83 4.40
CA ALA A 191 1.26 -8.75 2.98
C ALA A 191 0.66 -9.90 2.15
N ILE A 192 0.38 -11.07 2.74
CA ILE A 192 -0.40 -12.13 2.06
C ILE A 192 -1.81 -11.65 1.76
N GLY A 193 -2.42 -10.85 2.64
CA GLY A 193 -3.71 -10.21 2.37
C GLY A 193 -3.66 -9.33 1.11
N VAL A 194 -2.56 -8.60 0.92
CA VAL A 194 -2.33 -7.83 -0.32
C VAL A 194 -2.23 -8.74 -1.54
N LEU A 195 -1.48 -9.83 -1.43
CA LEU A 195 -1.33 -10.82 -2.49
C LEU A 195 -2.67 -11.45 -2.88
N VAL A 196 -3.47 -11.87 -1.90
CA VAL A 196 -4.82 -12.41 -2.12
C VAL A 196 -5.71 -11.38 -2.82
N SER A 197 -5.67 -10.12 -2.36
CA SER A 197 -6.40 -9.04 -3.02
C SER A 197 -5.98 -8.85 -4.47
N SER A 198 -4.70 -9.03 -4.80
CA SER A 198 -4.20 -8.91 -6.19
C SER A 198 -4.79 -9.97 -7.13
N VAL A 199 -5.09 -11.17 -6.61
CA VAL A 199 -5.70 -12.28 -7.34
C VAL A 199 -7.20 -12.06 -7.50
N ILE A 200 -7.88 -11.60 -6.44
CA ILE A 200 -9.32 -11.32 -6.42
C ILE A 200 -9.69 -10.13 -7.30
N LEU A 201 -8.75 -9.20 -7.51
CA LEU A 201 -8.93 -8.08 -8.41
C LEU A 201 -9.54 -8.62 -9.74
N PRO A 202 -10.58 -8.04 -10.35
CA PRO A 202 -11.18 -8.56 -11.59
C PRO A 202 -10.41 -8.11 -12.84
N SER A 203 -10.13 -9.06 -13.76
CA SER A 203 -9.30 -8.79 -14.95
C SER A 203 -9.97 -7.72 -15.79
N GLN A 204 -9.35 -6.56 -15.89
CA GLN A 204 -9.85 -5.52 -16.77
C GLN A 204 -9.51 -5.92 -18.21
N GLY A 205 -10.49 -6.47 -18.92
CA GLY A 205 -10.49 -6.48 -20.38
C GLY A 205 -10.43 -5.04 -20.90
N LYS A 206 -9.85 -4.87 -22.09
CA LYS A 206 -9.59 -3.60 -22.81
C LYS A 206 -10.78 -2.64 -22.98
N GLU A 207 -11.97 -3.00 -22.52
CA GLU A 207 -13.15 -2.15 -22.64
C GLU A 207 -13.31 -1.34 -21.36
N LEU A 208 -12.92 -0.06 -21.41
CA LEU A 208 -13.57 1.06 -20.71
C LEU A 208 -12.78 2.36 -20.99
N ASN A 209 -12.87 2.81 -22.25
CA ASN A 209 -13.09 4.20 -22.68
C ASN A 209 -12.54 4.41 -24.13
N PRO A 210 -13.39 4.49 -25.16
CA PRO A 210 -12.96 4.83 -26.53
C PRO A 210 -12.64 6.32 -26.74
N ASN A 211 -12.64 7.15 -25.68
CA ASN A 211 -12.39 8.59 -25.75
C ASN A 211 -11.24 9.07 -24.83
N ILE A 212 -10.14 8.33 -24.78
CA ILE A 212 -8.80 8.89 -24.45
C ILE A 212 -7.90 8.59 -25.63
#